data_AF-A0AAF0EV96-F1
#
_entry.id   AF-A0AAF0EV96-F1
#
_cell.length_a   1.000
_cell.length_b   1.000
_cell.length_c   1.000
_cell.angle_alpha   90.00
_cell.angle_beta   90.00
_cell.angle_gamma   90.00
#
_symmetry.space_group_name_H-M   'P 1'
#
loop_
_entity.id
_entity.type
_entity.pdbx_description
1 polymer ?
#
loop_
_entity_poly.entity_id
_entity_poly.type
_entity_poly.pdbx_seq_one_letter_code
_entity_poly.pdbx_strand_id
1 'polypeptide(L)' 'MTENHTASLEECNAAHVPLGYRDSCSALLIPLNKCRRKTLYAPWKCEEERHTYERCQYEEYVVD' A
#
# COMPACT_ATOMS: atom_id res chain seq x y z
N MET A 1 16.90 -1.04 -8.00
CA MET A 1 16.98 -1.51 -6.61
C MET A 1 15.59 -2.00 -6.27
N THR A 2 15.37 -3.31 -6.27
CA THR A 2 14.04 -3.89 -5.99
C THR A 2 13.81 -3.84 -4.48
N GLU A 3 13.25 -2.75 -3.99
CA GLU A 3 12.70 -2.68 -2.63
C GLU A 3 11.55 -3.69 -2.55
N ASN A 4 11.63 -4.66 -1.63
CA ASN A 4 10.57 -5.65 -1.46
C ASN A 4 9.47 -5.07 -0.58
N HIS A 5 8.34 -4.69 -1.18
CA HIS A 5 7.18 -4.11 -0.51
C HIS A 5 6.04 -5.12 -0.32
N THR A 6 6.34 -6.42 -0.31
CA THR A 6 5.35 -7.49 -0.17
C THR A 6 5.06 -7.77 1.31
N ALA A 7 3.81 -7.67 1.73
CA ALA A 7 3.38 -8.08 3.07
C ALA A 7 3.19 -9.61 3.17
N SER A 8 3.36 -10.18 4.36
CA SER A 8 3.05 -11.60 4.58
C SER A 8 1.55 -11.88 4.42
N LEU A 9 1.20 -13.16 4.24
CA LEU A 9 -0.21 -13.55 4.17
C LEU A 9 -0.95 -13.27 5.49
N GLU A 10 -0.29 -13.52 6.62
CA GLU A 10 -0.80 -13.22 7.95
C GLU A 10 -1.05 -11.72 8.12
N GLU A 11 -0.12 -10.87 7.68
CA GLU A 11 -0.26 -9.42 7.72
C GLU A 11 -1.42 -8.92 6.84
N CYS A 12 -1.54 -9.44 5.62
CA CYS A 12 -2.64 -9.13 4.70
C CYS A 12 -4.00 -9.54 5.29
N ASN A 13 -4.06 -10.69 5.95
CA ASN A 13 -5.28 -11.17 6.60
C ASN A 13 -5.64 -10.30 7.81
N ALA A 14 -4.67 -9.98 8.67
CA ALA A 14 -4.87 -9.13 9.84
C ALA A 14 -5.30 -7.70 9.47
N ALA A 15 -4.79 -7.17 8.36
CA ALA A 15 -5.15 -5.84 7.85
C ALA A 15 -6.40 -5.85 6.95
N HIS A 16 -7.01 -7.01 6.69
CA HIS A 16 -8.13 -7.19 5.77
C HIS A 16 -7.86 -6.62 4.37
N VAL A 17 -6.67 -6.88 3.82
CA VAL A 17 -6.31 -6.48 2.46
C VAL A 17 -7.09 -7.33 1.45
N PRO A 18 -7.87 -6.73 0.52
CA PRO A 18 -8.58 -7.47 -0.52
C PRO A 18 -7.60 -8.21 -1.43
N LEU A 19 -8.00 -9.37 -1.98
CA LEU A 19 -7.11 -10.24 -2.77
C LEU A 19 -6.40 -9.53 -3.93
N GLY A 20 -7.09 -8.63 -4.63
CA GLY A 20 -6.50 -7.88 -5.75
C GLY A 20 -5.43 -6.86 -5.37
N TYR A 21 -5.27 -6.56 -4.08
CA TYR A 21 -4.23 -5.64 -3.57
C TYR A 21 -3.18 -6.38 -2.73
N ARG A 22 -3.13 -7.72 -2.80
CA ARG A 22 -2.08 -8.55 -2.19
C ARG A 22 -0.94 -8.75 -3.18
N ASP A 23 -0.47 -7.64 -3.74
CA ASP A 23 0.56 -7.54 -4.76
C ASP A 23 1.94 -7.26 -4.14
N SER A 24 2.92 -6.98 -5.01
CA SER A 24 4.29 -6.66 -4.60
C SER A 24 4.41 -5.34 -3.80
N CYS A 25 3.34 -4.52 -3.77
CA CYS A 25 3.26 -3.25 -3.06
C CYS A 25 2.39 -3.30 -1.78
N SER A 26 1.86 -4.46 -1.43
CA SER A 26 0.87 -4.66 -0.36
C SER A 26 1.29 -4.16 1.03
N ALA A 27 2.59 -4.19 1.37
CA ALA A 27 3.09 -3.68 2.65
C ALA A 27 2.94 -2.17 2.81
N LEU A 28 2.92 -1.41 1.71
CA LEU A 28 2.71 0.05 1.71
C LEU A 28 1.23 0.42 1.85
N LEU A 29 0.32 -0.44 1.39
CA LEU A 29 -1.12 -0.20 1.47
C LEU A 29 -1.64 -0.30 2.91
N ILE A 30 -1.05 -1.14 3.75
CA ILE A 30 -1.43 -1.31 5.16
C ILE A 30 -1.30 0.02 5.96
N PRO A 31 -0.13 0.68 6.03
CA PRO A 31 0.01 1.96 6.72
C PRO A 31 -0.84 3.07 6.08
N LEU A 32 -0.95 3.11 4.74
CA LEU A 32 -1.81 4.06 4.04
C LEU A 32 -3.28 3.93 4.48
N ASN A 33 -3.82 2.71 4.54
CA ASN A 33 -5.19 2.47 4.97
C ASN A 33 -5.40 2.75 6.47
N LYS A 34 -4.39 2.51 7.32
CA LYS A 34 -4.42 2.95 8.73
C LYS A 34 -4.51 4.47 8.83
N CYS A 35 -3.71 5.20 8.06
CA CYS A 35 -3.73 6.67 8.02
C CYS A 35 -5.10 7.18 7.53
N ARG A 36 -5.60 6.67 6.39
CA ARG A 36 -6.92 7.03 5.83
C ARG A 36 -8.05 6.86 6.83
N ARG A 37 -8.11 5.73 7.55
CA ARG A 37 -9.13 5.50 8.58
C ARG A 37 -9.00 6.48 9.75
N LYS A 38 -7.77 6.75 10.21
CA LYS A 38 -7.49 7.71 11.30
C LYS A 38 -7.90 9.13 10.94
N THR A 39 -7.76 9.53 9.68
CA THR A 39 -8.03 10.89 9.20
C THR A 39 -9.38 11.05 8.51
N LEU A 40 -10.26 10.04 8.61
CA LEU A 40 -11.57 10.01 7.94
C LEU A 40 -11.47 10.28 6.43
N TYR A 41 -10.42 9.75 5.80
CA TYR A 41 -10.16 9.87 4.37
C TYR A 41 -10.05 11.33 3.87
N ALA A 42 -9.61 12.25 4.75
CA ALA A 42 -9.34 13.62 4.35
C ALA A 42 -8.30 13.67 3.21
N PRO A 43 -8.58 14.36 2.08
CA PRO A 43 -7.75 14.29 0.88
C PRO A 43 -6.37 14.94 1.02
N TRP A 44 -6.19 15.86 1.97
CA TRP A 44 -4.92 16.55 2.29
C TRP A 44 -4.10 15.84 3.38
N LYS A 45 -4.42 14.58 3.67
CA LYS A 45 -3.69 13.75 4.64
C LYS A 45 -3.15 12.49 3.97
N CYS A 46 -2.11 11.92 4.59
CA CYS A 46 -1.48 10.67 4.13
C CYS A 46 -0.83 10.79 2.74
N GLU A 47 -0.38 12.00 2.36
CA GLU A 47 0.15 12.27 1.02
C GLU A 47 1.44 11.51 0.74
N GLU A 48 2.34 11.40 1.73
CA GLU A 48 3.60 10.68 1.61
C GLU A 48 3.37 9.18 1.45
N GLU A 49 2.52 8.58 2.28
CA GLU A 49 2.18 7.15 2.18
C GLU A 49 1.46 6.85 0.87
N ARG A 50 0.57 7.75 0.43
CA ARG A 50 -0.13 7.62 -0.86
C ARG A 50 0.85 7.67 -2.02
N HIS A 51 1.70 8.69 -2.08
CA HIS A 51 2.67 8.84 -3.16
C HIS A 51 3.68 7.69 -3.18
N THR A 52 4.07 7.17 -2.02
CA THR A 52 4.97 6.02 -1.93
C THR A 52 4.32 4.75 -2.50
N TYR A 53 3.05 4.49 -2.16
CA TYR A 53 2.29 3.38 -2.72
C TYR A 53 2.07 3.53 -4.24
N GLU A 54 1.69 4.74 -4.70
CA GLU A 54 1.48 5.04 -6.13
C GLU A 54 2.77 4.86 -6.94
N ARG A 55 3.93 5.28 -6.41
CA ARG A 55 5.23 5.07 -7.06
C ARG A 55 5.55 3.58 -7.21
N CYS A 56 5.34 2.79 -6.16
CA CYS A 56 5.56 1.34 -6.23
C CYS A 56 4.73 0.69 -7.35
N GLN A 57 3.45 1.03 -7.42
CA GLN A 57 2.54 0.52 -8.45
C GLN A 57 2.93 0.98 -9.85
N TYR A 58 3.42 2.21 -9.98
CA TYR A 58 3.93 2.73 -11.25
C TYR A 58 5.20 1.99 -11.69
N GLU A 59 6.14 1.76 -10.76
CA GLU A 59 7.36 1.00 -11.03
C GLU A 59 7.04 -0.44 -11.44
N GLU A 60 6.10 -1.11 -10.74
CA GLU A 60 5.59 -2.44 -11.11
C GLU A 60 4.99 -2.43 -12.52
N TYR A 61 4.11 -1.46 -12.83
CA TYR A 61 3.49 -1.34 -14.15
C TYR A 61 4.45 -1.07 -15.31
N VAL A 62 5.55 -0.35 -15.06
CA VAL A 62 6.55 -0.02 -16.10
C VAL A 62 7.58 -1.14 -16.29
N VAL A 63 7.81 -1.95 -15.25
CA VAL A 63 8.79 -3.05 -15.26
C VAL A 63 8.16 -4.37 -15.69
N ASP A 64 6.86 -4.58 -15.45
CA ASP A 64 6.06 -5.62 -16.13
C ASP A 64 5.93 -5.36 -17.64
#